data_AF-A0A0A8WU87-F1
#
_entry.id   AF-A0A0A8WU87-F1
#
_cell.length_a   1.000
_cell.length_b   1.000
_cell.length_c   1.000
_cell.angle_alpha   90.00
_cell.angle_beta   90.00
_cell.angle_gamma   90.00
#
_symmetry.space_group_name_H-M   'P 1'
#
loop_
_entity.id
_entity.type
_entity.pdbx_description
1 polymer ?
#
loop_
_entity_poly.entity_id
_entity_poly.type
_entity_poly.pdbx_seq_one_letter_code
_entity_poly.pdbx_strand_id
1 'polypeptide(L)'
;MPRDIRLHGVTDNQIEYSLIAAGADIHRRFFFNVDEAGDGSIRVFSPSNEFILSQDGIKHRGNGGSFCEYMFGVDQPLADQAKNDVINRLVMYGATYDKTNGGLVFSDRTDGSLSFEKMFFDGNAICNYFFFVNASTISGSLQEQQEYLLKLLGKAIKRSPAAGLGHDNVIIEEALLILDNPNSQFFLFKLVNRKHQEYHKLFESLYLKNKKIADDDFSALSAIAGMHGIDRYQQERIRIDVMYKHPDNKRIVDEYKNILISCNRKGEINRLENARLTRLKTLSVRNKIPGALFYTLDEMLKKDKKIVVLEESEYISETRQIMEGLFLTEHQIENSINREDMLKLLFAKKKAAENRDHVFEEVLLDASKLCDEKIRDGADASLLDGFSYLITFFDRYDSTSSIVNQLGFMENVRVSEEMLRSLLGNKQEFDRLKPGLFEELFIAGITDNKYLGKYGRKKLDALVSGLKQIEEKQMTTAQLLAMLLALDEEERTYLTVLEHVRERIRNFYSKFSTKTDQELLKAEITDELNHKKIVFGGIPEHLFLETILTIKKEAVYLHSLLPEIIGNRDIALREDFLENSGLDRFYVEELEREYFELNELDMDDLYQIRKGLN
;
A
#
# COMPACT_ATOMS: atom_id res chain seq x y z
N MET A 1 14.96 37.59 47.07
CA MET A 1 16.27 36.93 46.91
C MET A 1 16.37 36.38 45.49
N PRO A 2 17.56 36.42 44.86
CA PRO A 2 17.74 35.87 43.50
C PRO A 2 17.36 34.38 43.48
N ARG A 3 16.56 33.97 42.50
CA ARG A 3 16.04 32.59 42.33
C ARG A 3 16.94 31.75 41.42
N ASP A 4 17.66 32.39 40.52
CA ASP A 4 18.62 31.80 39.60
C ASP A 4 19.78 32.77 39.29
N ILE A 5 20.90 32.21 38.84
CA ILE A 5 22.06 32.90 38.29
C ILE A 5 22.27 32.37 36.87
N ARG A 6 22.48 33.28 35.92
CA ARG A 6 22.75 32.93 34.52
C ARG A 6 24.05 33.55 34.05
N LEU A 7 24.91 32.72 33.47
CA LEU A 7 26.15 33.13 32.81
C LEU A 7 26.06 32.70 31.36
N HIS A 8 26.27 33.65 30.46
CA HIS A 8 26.24 33.42 29.03
C HIS A 8 27.55 33.90 28.40
N GLY A 9 28.03 33.18 27.40
CA GLY A 9 29.19 33.61 26.63
C GLY A 9 29.45 32.71 25.45
N VAL A 10 30.55 32.98 24.76
CA VAL A 10 30.95 32.28 23.54
C VAL A 10 32.42 31.94 23.67
N THR A 11 32.77 30.69 23.41
CA THR A 11 34.15 30.22 23.33
C THR A 11 34.77 30.62 21.99
N ASP A 12 36.11 30.61 21.89
CA ASP A 12 36.83 30.94 20.65
C ASP A 12 36.44 30.04 19.47
N ASN A 13 36.00 28.81 19.77
CA ASN A 13 35.49 27.84 18.79
C ASN A 13 34.05 28.12 18.31
N GLN A 14 33.49 29.29 18.64
CA GLN A 14 32.10 29.69 18.36
C GLN A 14 31.05 28.79 19.02
N ILE A 15 31.40 28.12 20.11
CA ILE A 15 30.43 27.41 20.94
C ILE A 15 29.85 28.41 21.94
N GLU A 16 28.55 28.67 21.81
CA GLU A 16 27.80 29.47 22.76
C GLU A 16 27.46 28.59 23.97
N TYR A 17 27.71 29.11 25.17
CA TYR A 17 27.37 28.43 26.41
C TYR A 17 26.39 29.27 27.23
N SER A 18 25.45 28.57 27.87
CA SER A 18 24.56 29.14 28.87
C SER A 18 24.61 28.27 30.12
N LEU A 19 25.13 28.83 31.20
CA LEU A 19 25.14 28.22 32.52
C LEU A 19 24.02 28.82 33.36
N ILE A 20 23.16 27.96 33.90
CA ILE A 20 22.04 28.36 34.71
C ILE A 20 22.10 27.59 36.02
N ALA A 21 22.18 28.32 37.13
CA ALA A 21 22.17 27.77 38.47
C ALA A 21 20.90 28.24 39.18
N ALA A 22 20.00 27.34 39.54
CA ALA A 22 18.70 27.68 40.11
C ALA A 22 18.41 26.89 41.40
N GLY A 23 17.77 27.53 42.38
CA GLY A 23 17.46 26.92 43.68
C GLY A 23 17.69 27.85 44.88
N ALA A 24 17.46 27.37 46.10
CA ALA A 24 17.63 28.21 47.29
C ALA A 24 19.10 28.49 47.63
N ASP A 25 19.34 29.65 48.22
CA ASP A 25 20.66 30.12 48.68
C ASP A 25 21.78 30.00 47.62
N ILE A 26 21.42 30.13 46.33
CA ILE A 26 22.36 29.92 45.22
C ILE A 26 23.60 30.82 45.32
N HIS A 27 23.41 32.05 45.78
CA HIS A 27 24.45 33.05 46.02
C HIS A 27 25.45 32.69 47.14
N ARG A 28 25.18 31.67 47.98
CA ARG A 28 26.07 31.26 49.09
C ARG A 28 26.83 29.97 48.82
N ARG A 29 26.41 29.17 47.82
CA ARG A 29 26.92 27.81 47.56
C ARG A 29 27.39 27.59 46.12
N PHE A 30 27.24 28.60 45.27
CA PHE A 30 27.77 28.66 43.92
C PHE A 30 29.13 29.35 43.91
N PHE A 31 30.10 28.70 43.31
CA PHE A 31 31.39 29.31 43.02
C PHE A 31 31.70 29.07 41.55
N PHE A 32 32.00 30.15 40.84
CA PHE A 32 32.61 30.08 39.53
C PHE A 32 33.97 30.75 39.58
N ASN A 33 34.93 30.17 38.88
CA ASN A 33 36.24 30.76 38.67
C ASN A 33 36.51 30.82 37.17
N VAL A 34 36.99 31.96 36.70
CA VAL A 34 37.55 32.10 35.36
C VAL A 34 39.05 32.10 35.56
N ASP A 35 39.75 31.13 34.95
CA ASP A 35 41.21 31.09 35.07
C ASP A 35 41.83 32.23 34.25
N GLU A 36 42.01 33.40 34.88
CA GLU A 36 42.61 34.59 34.27
C GLU A 36 44.12 34.45 34.02
N ALA A 37 44.79 33.44 34.61
CA ALA A 37 46.23 33.19 34.45
C ALA A 37 46.56 32.01 33.52
N GLY A 38 45.54 31.24 33.09
CA GLY A 38 45.64 30.03 32.27
C GLY A 38 44.94 30.15 30.90
N ASP A 39 44.18 29.11 30.51
CA ASP A 39 43.51 28.96 29.21
C ASP A 39 42.16 29.69 29.08
N GLY A 40 41.79 30.52 30.07
CA GLY A 40 40.48 31.18 30.12
C GLY A 40 39.32 30.23 30.40
N SER A 41 39.58 29.04 30.95
CA SER A 41 38.53 28.07 31.29
C SER A 41 37.59 28.56 32.38
N ILE A 42 36.32 28.18 32.24
CA ILE A 42 35.25 28.50 33.19
C ILE A 42 35.00 27.27 34.04
N ARG A 43 35.30 27.38 35.32
CA ARG A 43 35.12 26.31 36.30
C ARG A 43 33.94 26.63 37.18
N VAL A 44 32.95 25.75 37.20
CA VAL A 44 31.81 25.79 38.12
C VAL A 44 31.87 24.63 39.06
N PHE A 45 31.77 24.90 40.37
CA PHE A 45 31.77 23.86 41.37
C PHE A 45 30.71 24.09 42.45
N SER A 46 30.16 22.98 42.91
CA SER A 46 29.32 22.89 44.11
C SER A 46 29.89 21.78 45.00
N PRO A 47 29.41 21.59 46.23
CA PRO A 47 29.82 20.43 47.04
C PRO A 47 29.70 19.13 46.23
N SER A 48 30.81 18.39 46.15
CA SER A 48 30.95 17.11 45.43
C SER A 48 30.76 17.11 43.91
N ASN A 49 30.50 18.26 43.27
CA ASN A 49 30.32 18.37 41.82
C ASN A 49 31.18 19.47 41.21
N GLU A 50 31.67 19.21 40.01
CA GLU A 50 32.51 20.12 39.26
C GLU A 50 32.26 19.98 37.77
N PHE A 51 32.17 21.12 37.09
CA PHE A 51 32.08 21.22 35.65
C PHE A 51 33.06 22.30 35.15
N ILE A 52 33.94 21.92 34.24
CA ILE A 52 34.93 22.81 33.63
C ILE A 52 34.63 22.92 32.14
N LEU A 53 34.43 24.14 31.66
CA LEU A 53 34.38 24.48 30.26
C LEU A 53 35.74 25.05 29.84
N SER A 54 36.45 24.33 28.98
CA SER A 54 37.75 24.72 28.41
C SER A 54 37.59 25.13 26.94
N GLN A 55 38.67 25.58 26.30
CA GLN A 55 38.65 25.99 24.89
C GLN A 55 38.27 24.85 23.92
N ASP A 56 38.59 23.61 24.26
CA ASP A 56 38.42 22.46 23.36
C ASP A 56 37.29 21.50 23.78
N GLY A 57 36.67 21.73 24.93
CA GLY A 57 35.63 20.86 25.43
C GLY A 57 35.32 21.02 26.91
N ILE A 58 34.77 19.97 27.50
CA ILE A 58 34.30 19.96 28.88
C ILE A 58 34.98 18.88 29.71
N LYS A 59 35.06 19.11 31.02
CA LYS A 59 35.38 18.11 32.03
C LYS A 59 34.32 18.15 33.12
N HIS A 60 33.93 16.99 33.63
CA HIS A 60 32.95 16.89 34.70
C HIS A 60 33.41 15.93 35.78
N ARG A 61 32.92 16.13 36.99
CA ARG A 61 33.07 15.23 38.15
C ARG A 61 31.87 15.38 39.06
N GLY A 62 31.44 14.27 39.68
CA GLY A 62 30.30 14.25 40.59
C GLY A 62 29.07 13.57 40.00
N ASN A 63 27.89 13.98 40.42
CA ASN A 63 26.61 13.41 39.97
C ASN A 63 26.05 14.14 38.72
N GLY A 64 24.96 13.61 38.17
CA GLY A 64 24.28 14.20 37.01
C GLY A 64 24.63 13.52 35.69
N GLY A 65 24.52 14.27 34.59
CA GLY A 65 24.66 13.70 33.26
C GLY A 65 24.52 14.71 32.13
N SER A 66 24.35 14.18 30.93
CA SER A 66 24.11 14.93 29.70
C SER A 66 22.82 14.48 29.03
N PHE A 67 22.13 15.40 28.37
CA PHE A 67 20.98 15.07 27.56
C PHE A 67 20.84 15.99 26.35
N CYS A 68 20.19 15.48 25.31
CA CYS A 68 19.89 16.23 24.10
C CYS A 68 18.71 15.60 23.38
N GLU A 69 18.03 16.36 22.51
CA GLU A 69 17.02 15.78 21.60
C GLU A 69 17.71 14.77 20.66
N TYR A 70 17.08 13.61 20.44
CA TYR A 70 17.56 12.63 19.47
C TYR A 70 17.62 13.26 18.08
N MET A 71 18.71 13.01 17.37
CA MET A 71 18.94 13.44 15.99
C MET A 71 19.38 12.22 15.17
N PHE A 72 19.19 12.26 13.85
CA PHE A 72 19.70 11.23 12.95
C PHE A 72 21.20 10.96 13.18
N GLY A 73 21.59 9.68 13.17
CA GLY A 73 22.96 9.23 13.45
C GLY A 73 23.32 9.11 14.94
N VAL A 74 22.47 9.57 15.86
CA VAL A 74 22.64 9.31 17.30
C VAL A 74 22.15 7.90 17.64
N ASP A 75 22.95 7.15 18.38
CA ASP A 75 22.55 5.82 18.87
C ASP A 75 21.33 5.93 19.79
N GLN A 76 20.22 5.30 19.37
CA GLN A 76 18.96 5.28 20.08
C GLN A 76 18.63 3.84 20.50
N PRO A 77 18.68 3.52 21.81
CA PRO A 77 18.33 2.18 22.29
C PRO A 77 16.92 1.76 21.90
N LEU A 78 16.71 0.48 21.61
CA LEU A 78 15.39 -0.07 21.24
C LEU A 78 14.30 0.24 22.28
N ALA A 79 14.66 0.25 23.57
CA ALA A 79 13.74 0.57 24.66
C ALA A 79 13.22 2.03 24.60
N ASP A 80 14.03 2.95 24.07
CA ASP A 80 13.64 4.34 23.85
C ASP A 80 12.87 4.46 22.52
N GLN A 81 13.31 3.80 21.44
CA GLN A 81 12.59 3.79 20.16
C GLN A 81 11.16 3.27 20.28
N ALA A 82 10.94 2.26 21.12
CA ALA A 82 9.64 1.61 21.35
C ALA A 82 8.61 2.49 22.06
N LYS A 83 9.01 3.66 22.57
CA LYS A 83 8.17 4.60 23.31
C LYS A 83 8.10 5.93 22.56
N ASN A 84 6.94 6.22 21.98
CA ASN A 84 6.73 7.42 21.15
C ASN A 84 6.88 8.73 21.93
N ASP A 85 6.79 8.68 23.26
CA ASP A 85 6.96 9.84 24.13
C ASP A 85 8.42 10.11 24.53
N VAL A 86 9.37 9.24 24.17
CA VAL A 86 10.81 9.43 24.44
C VAL A 86 11.47 10.14 23.28
N ILE A 87 11.91 11.37 23.52
CA ILE A 87 12.45 12.29 22.51
C ILE A 87 13.89 12.72 22.81
N ASN A 88 14.36 12.58 24.06
CA ASN A 88 15.71 12.97 24.44
C ASN A 88 16.59 11.77 24.78
N ARG A 89 17.84 11.82 24.32
CA ARG A 89 18.93 10.98 24.81
C ARG A 89 19.36 11.48 26.18
N LEU A 90 19.48 10.58 27.15
CA LEU A 90 20.00 10.88 28.49
C LEU A 90 21.14 9.93 28.81
N VAL A 91 22.30 10.48 29.16
CA VAL A 91 23.49 9.74 29.57
C VAL A 91 23.90 10.21 30.96
N MET A 92 23.78 9.33 31.95
CA MET A 92 24.23 9.58 33.32
C MET A 92 25.74 9.32 33.44
N TYR A 93 26.46 10.11 34.23
CA TYR A 93 27.90 9.87 34.41
C TYR A 93 28.16 8.55 35.15
N GLY A 94 29.19 7.83 34.73
CA GLY A 94 29.56 6.53 35.31
C GLY A 94 28.60 5.38 34.99
N ALA A 95 27.60 5.59 34.11
CA ALA A 95 26.67 4.56 33.68
C ALA A 95 27.18 3.81 32.43
N THR A 96 27.06 2.49 32.45
CA THR A 96 27.41 1.60 31.33
C THR A 96 26.29 0.59 31.08
N TYR A 97 26.12 0.17 29.82
CA TYR A 97 25.12 -0.82 29.46
C TYR A 97 25.73 -2.23 29.48
N ASP A 98 25.22 -3.09 30.36
CA ASP A 98 25.62 -4.49 30.42
C ASP A 98 24.84 -5.30 29.37
N LYS A 99 25.54 -5.70 28.30
CA LYS A 99 24.98 -6.50 27.21
C LYS A 99 24.55 -7.91 27.64
N THR A 100 25.05 -8.42 28.76
CA THR A 100 24.75 -9.79 29.23
C THR A 100 23.49 -9.85 30.08
N ASN A 101 23.30 -8.90 31.00
CA ASN A 101 22.11 -8.82 31.85
C ASN A 101 21.03 -7.85 31.33
N GLY A 102 21.28 -7.13 30.24
CA GLY A 102 20.32 -6.21 29.62
C GLY A 102 20.00 -4.96 30.44
N GLY A 103 20.85 -4.62 31.42
CA GLY A 103 20.62 -3.57 32.41
C GLY A 103 21.67 -2.46 32.41
N LEU A 104 21.33 -1.32 33.01
CA LEU A 104 22.26 -0.23 33.28
C LEU A 104 23.04 -0.52 34.56
N VAL A 105 24.37 -0.44 34.49
CA VAL A 105 25.27 -0.59 35.63
C VAL A 105 25.95 0.75 35.90
N PHE A 106 25.88 1.20 37.14
CA PHE A 106 26.50 2.43 37.61
C PHE A 106 27.82 2.14 38.33
N SER A 107 28.76 3.07 38.24
CA SER A 107 30.04 3.01 38.94
C SER A 107 30.33 4.33 39.65
N ASP A 108 31.21 4.30 40.65
CA ASP A 108 31.69 5.51 41.32
C ASP A 108 32.66 6.36 40.47
N ARG A 109 33.08 5.85 39.30
CA ARG A 109 33.90 6.59 38.33
C ARG A 109 33.01 7.45 37.44
N THR A 110 32.64 8.61 37.96
CA THR A 110 31.79 9.58 37.24
C THR A 110 32.57 10.75 36.63
N ASP A 111 33.88 10.82 36.83
CA ASP A 111 34.74 11.80 36.20
C ASP A 111 34.95 11.50 34.71
N GLY A 112 35.02 12.55 33.90
CA GLY A 112 35.16 12.40 32.46
C GLY A 112 35.49 13.71 31.75
N SER A 113 35.92 13.58 30.49
CA SER A 113 36.20 14.70 29.60
C SER A 113 35.67 14.42 28.20
N LEU A 114 35.09 15.43 27.55
CA LEU A 114 34.53 15.36 26.20
C LEU A 114 34.99 16.56 25.39
N SER A 115 35.56 16.32 24.20
CA SER A 115 35.83 17.40 23.24
C SER A 115 34.52 17.90 22.63
N PHE A 116 34.50 19.15 22.15
CA PHE A 116 33.34 19.68 21.45
C PHE A 116 32.98 18.85 20.21
N GLU A 117 34.00 18.45 19.43
CA GLU A 117 33.82 17.59 18.25
C GLU A 117 33.08 16.30 18.61
N LYS A 118 33.56 15.56 19.61
CA LYS A 118 32.95 14.31 20.05
C LYS A 118 31.54 14.54 20.61
N MET A 119 31.33 15.60 21.37
CA MET A 119 30.03 15.94 21.95
C MET A 119 28.96 16.21 20.88
N PHE A 120 29.25 17.03 19.87
CA PHE A 120 28.31 17.31 18.78
C PHE A 120 28.22 16.16 17.75
N PHE A 121 29.20 15.25 17.75
CA PHE A 121 29.13 14.00 16.99
C PHE A 121 28.21 12.97 17.67
N ASP A 122 28.50 12.59 18.91
CA ASP A 122 27.75 11.57 19.66
C ASP A 122 26.36 12.06 20.11
N GLY A 123 26.22 13.36 20.34
CA GLY A 123 24.98 14.03 20.76
C GLY A 123 24.25 14.71 19.62
N ASN A 124 23.44 15.71 19.94
CA ASN A 124 22.77 16.53 18.93
C ASN A 124 23.80 17.46 18.28
N ALA A 125 23.77 17.61 16.96
CA ALA A 125 24.77 18.41 16.24
C ALA A 125 24.71 19.91 16.58
N ILE A 126 23.60 20.39 17.14
CA ILE A 126 23.35 21.82 17.37
C ILE A 126 23.40 22.16 18.85
N CYS A 127 22.68 21.41 19.71
CA CYS A 127 22.48 21.79 21.11
C CYS A 127 22.55 20.60 22.06
N ASN A 128 23.44 20.66 23.05
CA ASN A 128 23.58 19.64 24.09
C ASN A 128 23.48 20.26 25.48
N TYR A 129 22.82 19.54 26.40
CA TYR A 129 22.67 19.95 27.79
C TYR A 129 23.47 19.04 28.71
N PHE A 130 23.99 19.62 29.79
CA PHE A 130 24.59 18.93 30.91
C PHE A 130 23.95 19.42 32.19
N PHE A 131 23.93 18.59 33.21
CA PHE A 131 23.40 18.98 34.50
C PHE A 131 24.08 18.25 35.64
N PHE A 132 24.01 18.84 36.81
CA PHE A 132 24.23 18.16 38.08
C PHE A 132 23.31 18.75 39.15
N VAL A 133 23.14 18.02 40.25
CA VAL A 133 22.20 18.38 41.30
C VAL A 133 22.92 18.40 42.64
N ASN A 134 22.69 19.48 43.39
CA ASN A 134 23.11 19.58 44.77
C ASN A 134 21.86 19.66 45.66
N ALA A 135 21.57 18.58 46.38
CA ALA A 135 20.43 18.49 47.28
C ALA A 135 20.79 17.67 48.51
N SER A 136 20.26 18.03 49.69
CA SER A 136 20.51 17.29 50.93
C SER A 136 19.94 15.86 50.91
N THR A 137 18.95 15.60 50.06
CA THR A 137 18.36 14.28 49.83
C THR A 137 19.26 13.35 49.02
N ILE A 138 20.23 13.91 48.30
CA ILE A 138 21.19 13.17 47.49
C ILE A 138 22.44 12.95 48.35
N SER A 139 22.57 11.74 48.88
CA SER A 139 23.66 11.31 49.76
C SER A 139 24.09 9.89 49.42
N GLY A 140 25.22 9.45 49.96
CA GLY A 140 25.81 8.14 49.66
C GLY A 140 26.91 8.20 48.60
N SER A 141 27.29 7.03 48.10
CA SER A 141 28.27 6.85 47.02
C SER A 141 27.82 7.50 45.72
N LEU A 142 28.74 7.79 44.80
CA LEU A 142 28.37 8.41 43.52
C LEU A 142 27.49 7.47 42.69
N GLN A 143 27.73 6.16 42.79
CA GLN A 143 26.88 5.13 42.21
C GLN A 143 25.41 5.27 42.68
N GLU A 144 25.18 5.33 44.00
CA GLU A 144 23.83 5.45 44.59
C GLU A 144 23.16 6.77 44.19
N GLN A 145 23.92 7.87 44.18
CA GLN A 145 23.40 9.18 43.77
C GLN A 145 22.93 9.17 42.31
N GLN A 146 23.69 8.55 41.40
CA GLN A 146 23.32 8.48 39.98
C GLN A 146 22.10 7.61 39.73
N GLU A 147 22.00 6.47 40.42
CA GLU A 147 20.81 5.61 40.33
C GLU A 147 19.56 6.34 40.85
N TYR A 148 19.69 7.05 41.97
CA TYR A 148 18.61 7.86 42.54
C TYR A 148 18.18 8.98 41.57
N LEU A 149 19.13 9.71 41.00
CA LEU A 149 18.86 10.77 40.02
C LEU A 149 18.19 10.26 38.75
N LEU A 150 18.62 9.11 38.22
CA LEU A 150 17.98 8.52 37.06
C LEU A 150 16.52 8.13 37.35
N LYS A 151 16.24 7.55 38.53
CA LYS A 151 14.87 7.20 38.94
C LYS A 151 13.99 8.44 39.10
N LEU A 152 14.56 9.52 39.63
CA LEU A 152 13.84 10.75 39.93
C LEU A 152 13.58 11.62 38.69
N LEU A 153 14.64 11.97 37.95
CA LEU A 153 14.59 12.92 36.84
C LEU A 153 14.55 12.26 35.45
N GLY A 154 14.95 10.99 35.33
CA GLY A 154 15.17 10.35 34.03
C GLY A 154 13.92 10.34 33.14
N LYS A 155 12.74 10.07 33.71
CA LYS A 155 11.48 10.07 32.95
C LYS A 155 11.11 11.47 32.46
N ALA A 156 11.26 12.49 33.30
CA ALA A 156 10.95 13.87 32.94
C ALA A 156 11.90 14.36 31.85
N ILE A 157 13.20 14.19 32.04
CA ILE A 157 14.22 14.63 31.06
C ILE A 157 14.04 13.91 29.72
N LYS A 158 13.84 12.58 29.70
CA LYS A 158 13.69 11.82 28.44
C LYS A 158 12.48 12.21 27.59
N ARG A 159 11.44 12.80 28.22
CA ARG A 159 10.14 13.10 27.59
C ARG A 159 9.84 14.59 27.45
N SER A 160 10.70 15.46 27.99
CA SER A 160 10.46 16.90 27.99
C SER A 160 10.70 17.51 26.61
N PRO A 161 9.69 18.11 25.95
CA PRO A 161 9.89 18.79 24.66
C PRO A 161 10.70 20.08 24.79
N ALA A 162 10.89 20.56 26.02
CA ALA A 162 11.59 21.81 26.31
C ALA A 162 13.05 21.80 25.84
N ALA A 163 13.71 20.63 25.80
CA ALA A 163 15.09 20.51 25.32
C ALA A 163 15.22 20.83 23.81
N GLY A 164 14.33 20.30 22.97
CA GLY A 164 14.32 20.57 21.52
C GLY A 164 13.86 21.99 21.17
N LEU A 165 12.96 22.55 21.97
CA LEU A 165 12.47 23.94 21.81
C LEU A 165 13.42 25.00 22.39
N GLY A 166 14.45 24.59 23.14
CA GLY A 166 15.36 25.50 23.83
C GLY A 166 14.72 26.27 25.00
N HIS A 167 13.64 25.74 25.58
CA HIS A 167 12.90 26.35 26.70
C HIS A 167 13.56 26.00 28.04
N ASP A 168 14.75 26.55 28.29
CA ASP A 168 15.61 26.20 29.42
C ASP A 168 14.90 26.38 30.79
N ASN A 169 14.01 27.38 30.91
CA ASN A 169 13.25 27.63 32.14
C ASN A 169 12.31 26.48 32.50
N VAL A 170 11.64 25.90 31.50
CA VAL A 170 10.69 24.80 31.72
C VAL A 170 11.42 23.58 32.24
N ILE A 171 12.61 23.28 31.71
CA ILE A 171 13.46 22.17 32.18
C ILE A 171 13.81 22.37 33.66
N ILE A 172 14.20 23.59 34.05
CA ILE A 172 14.60 23.92 35.41
C ILE A 172 13.40 23.84 36.37
N GLU A 173 12.25 24.40 35.98
CA GLU A 173 11.03 24.38 36.78
C GLU A 173 10.54 22.94 37.00
N GLU A 174 10.53 22.11 35.94
CA GLU A 174 10.19 20.68 36.03
C GLU A 174 11.16 19.94 36.96
N ALA A 175 12.47 20.16 36.81
CA ALA A 175 13.48 19.50 37.63
C ALA A 175 13.39 19.90 39.11
N LEU A 176 13.25 21.20 39.41
CA LEU A 176 13.13 21.69 40.79
C LEU A 176 11.82 21.24 41.45
N LEU A 177 10.72 21.18 40.69
CA LEU A 177 9.44 20.67 41.19
C LEU A 177 9.55 19.18 41.57
N ILE A 178 10.22 18.38 40.76
CA ILE A 178 10.41 16.94 41.03
C ILE A 178 11.37 16.71 42.21
N LEU A 179 12.39 17.57 42.37
CA LEU A 179 13.32 17.49 43.50
C LEU A 179 12.65 17.77 44.86
N ASP A 180 11.50 18.45 44.87
CA ASP A 180 10.58 18.67 45.99
C ASP A 180 11.26 18.94 47.35
N ASN A 181 12.33 19.73 47.32
CA ASN A 181 13.07 20.10 48.52
C ASN A 181 13.53 21.56 48.40
N PRO A 182 13.20 22.39 49.40
CA PRO A 182 13.48 23.83 49.37
C PRO A 182 14.97 24.15 49.32
N ASN A 183 15.87 23.24 49.69
CA ASN A 183 17.33 23.44 49.68
C ASN A 183 18.03 22.85 48.45
N SER A 184 17.27 22.30 47.49
CA SER A 184 17.82 21.74 46.26
C SER A 184 18.29 22.82 45.30
N GLN A 185 19.39 22.54 44.62
CA GLN A 185 19.97 23.36 43.58
C GLN A 185 20.16 22.52 42.32
N PHE A 186 19.69 23.05 41.20
CA PHE A 186 19.83 22.44 39.89
C PHE A 186 20.73 23.31 39.02
N PHE A 187 21.75 22.68 38.44
CA PHE A 187 22.70 23.33 37.55
C PHE A 187 22.51 22.79 36.15
N LEU A 188 22.23 23.67 35.20
CA LEU A 188 22.02 23.35 33.80
C LEU A 188 23.08 24.07 32.96
N PHE A 189 23.76 23.33 32.10
CA PHE A 189 24.76 23.85 31.17
C PHE A 189 24.27 23.52 29.76
N LYS A 190 24.03 24.55 28.96
CA LYS A 190 23.62 24.41 27.56
C LYS A 190 24.77 24.83 26.66
N LEU A 191 25.13 23.99 25.70
CA LEU A 191 26.17 24.25 24.71
C LEU A 191 25.57 24.20 23.32
N VAL A 192 25.74 25.28 22.56
CA VAL A 192 25.21 25.46 21.21
C VAL A 192 26.35 25.68 20.22
N ASN A 193 26.42 24.86 19.18
CA ASN A 193 27.35 25.07 18.08
C ASN A 193 26.77 26.10 17.10
N ARG A 194 27.26 27.35 17.15
CA ARG A 194 26.73 28.45 16.33
C ARG A 194 26.90 28.21 14.83
N LYS A 195 27.99 27.56 14.43
CA LYS A 195 28.27 27.21 13.03
C LYS A 195 27.20 26.26 12.48
N HIS A 196 26.90 25.20 13.23
CA HIS A 196 25.87 24.24 12.87
C HIS A 196 24.47 24.85 12.95
N GLN A 197 24.22 25.73 13.94
CA GLN A 197 22.94 26.42 14.09
C GLN A 197 22.64 27.36 12.90
N GLU A 198 23.65 28.07 12.40
CA GLU A 198 23.49 28.94 11.23
C GLU A 198 23.14 28.13 9.98
N TYR A 199 23.85 27.03 9.74
CA TYR A 199 23.55 26.11 8.65
C TYR A 199 22.13 25.51 8.78
N HIS A 200 21.73 25.09 9.99
CA HIS A 200 20.38 24.60 10.28
C HIS A 200 19.31 25.63 9.92
N LYS A 201 19.43 26.87 10.42
CA LYS A 201 18.44 27.94 10.18
C LYS A 201 18.30 28.27 8.70
N LEU A 202 19.43 28.33 7.97
CA LEU A 202 19.38 28.55 6.53
C LEU A 202 18.63 27.40 5.83
N PHE A 203 19.02 26.16 6.11
CA PHE A 203 18.39 24.99 5.50
C PHE A 203 16.88 24.89 5.81
N GLU A 204 16.50 25.11 7.06
CA GLU A 204 15.10 25.14 7.51
C GLU A 204 14.29 26.18 6.73
N SER A 205 14.79 27.41 6.60
CA SER A 205 14.10 28.48 5.87
C SER A 205 13.88 28.15 4.38
N LEU A 206 14.88 27.51 3.75
CA LEU A 206 14.82 27.11 2.34
C LEU A 206 13.86 25.93 2.13
N TYR A 207 13.95 24.94 3.01
CA TYR A 207 13.15 23.72 2.93
C TYR A 207 11.67 23.98 3.19
N LEU A 208 11.33 24.78 4.21
CA LEU A 208 9.93 25.12 4.53
C LEU A 208 9.25 25.93 3.43
N LYS A 209 10.02 26.71 2.64
CA LYS A 209 9.47 27.54 1.57
C LYS A 209 9.00 26.73 0.35
N ASN A 210 9.82 25.76 -0.10
CA ASN A 210 9.63 25.13 -1.40
C ASN A 210 9.58 23.58 -1.36
N LYS A 211 9.84 22.94 -0.20
CA LYS A 211 10.09 21.48 -0.05
C LYS A 211 11.09 20.91 -1.08
N LYS A 212 11.84 21.78 -1.75
CA LYS A 212 12.84 21.50 -2.78
C LYS A 212 13.85 22.64 -2.73
N ILE A 213 15.11 22.27 -2.70
CA ILE A 213 16.22 23.22 -2.68
C ILE A 213 16.65 23.41 -4.13
N ALA A 214 16.59 24.64 -4.63
CA ALA A 214 17.09 24.97 -5.95
C ALA A 214 18.63 24.94 -5.99
N ASP A 215 19.22 24.86 -7.17
CA ASP A 215 20.69 24.80 -7.31
C ASP A 215 21.38 26.05 -6.75
N ASP A 216 20.75 27.22 -6.88
CA ASP A 216 21.21 28.47 -6.30
C ASP A 216 21.18 28.44 -4.76
N ASP A 217 20.11 27.88 -4.18
CA ASP A 217 19.95 27.71 -2.73
C ASP A 217 20.97 26.71 -2.17
N PHE A 218 21.30 25.66 -2.93
CA PHE A 218 22.32 24.68 -2.58
C PHE A 218 23.74 25.28 -2.60
N SER A 219 23.99 26.23 -3.50
CA SER A 219 25.25 26.97 -3.56
C SER A 219 25.46 27.83 -2.31
N ALA A 220 24.40 28.48 -1.81
CA ALA A 220 24.45 29.23 -0.55
C ALA A 220 24.73 28.32 0.65
N LEU A 221 24.08 27.15 0.73
CA LEU A 221 24.34 26.15 1.78
C LEU A 221 25.79 25.63 1.74
N SER A 222 26.31 25.37 0.54
CA SER A 222 27.68 24.92 0.34
C SER A 222 28.71 25.98 0.76
N ALA A 223 28.42 27.25 0.52
CA ALA A 223 29.26 28.36 0.95
C ALA A 223 29.34 28.47 2.48
N ILE A 224 28.20 28.36 3.19
CA ILE A 224 28.19 28.36 4.68
C ILE A 224 28.92 27.14 5.22
N ALA A 225 28.68 25.95 4.66
CA ALA A 225 29.36 24.74 5.10
C ALA A 225 30.88 24.82 4.90
N GLY A 226 31.33 25.36 3.76
CA GLY A 226 32.74 25.60 3.49
C GLY A 226 33.36 26.66 4.41
N MET A 227 32.67 27.77 4.66
CA MET A 227 33.11 28.84 5.56
C MET A 227 33.32 28.33 6.99
N HIS A 228 32.43 27.46 7.46
CA HIS A 228 32.44 26.94 8.83
C HIS A 228 33.20 25.61 9.00
N GLY A 229 33.60 24.97 7.91
CA GLY A 229 34.26 23.66 7.94
C GLY A 229 33.34 22.52 8.39
N ILE A 230 32.04 22.59 8.08
CA ILE A 230 31.07 21.56 8.45
C ILE A 230 31.25 20.37 7.52
N ASP A 231 31.60 19.20 8.05
CA ASP A 231 31.77 18.00 7.24
C ASP A 231 30.45 17.50 6.64
N ARG A 232 30.55 16.67 5.60
CA ARG A 232 29.37 16.18 4.85
C ARG A 232 28.41 15.36 5.72
N TYR A 233 28.93 14.62 6.70
CA TYR A 233 28.10 13.79 7.57
C TYR A 233 27.28 14.66 8.53
N GLN A 234 27.88 15.68 9.15
CA GLN A 234 27.17 16.64 9.99
C GLN A 234 26.14 17.46 9.19
N GLN A 235 26.48 17.86 7.97
CA GLN A 235 25.52 18.49 7.05
C GLN A 235 24.31 17.59 6.83
N GLU A 236 24.51 16.30 6.55
CA GLU A 236 23.44 15.34 6.31
C GLU A 236 22.57 15.14 7.57
N ARG A 237 23.17 15.00 8.75
CA ARG A 237 22.44 14.89 10.03
C ARG A 237 21.53 16.08 10.30
N ILE A 238 22.05 17.30 10.12
CA ILE A 238 21.27 18.53 10.32
C ILE A 238 20.12 18.62 9.32
N ARG A 239 20.37 18.28 8.05
CA ARG A 239 19.34 18.31 6.99
C ARG A 239 18.22 17.31 7.27
N ILE A 240 18.57 16.09 7.65
CA ILE A 240 17.60 15.04 7.97
C ILE A 240 16.77 15.43 9.20
N ASP A 241 17.38 16.06 10.22
CA ASP A 241 16.65 16.54 11.41
C ASP A 241 15.54 17.53 11.03
N VAL A 242 15.87 18.54 10.23
CA VAL A 242 14.89 19.53 9.72
C VAL A 242 13.80 18.86 8.90
N MET A 243 14.18 17.94 8.00
CA MET A 243 13.24 17.23 7.13
C MET A 243 12.30 16.32 7.93
N TYR A 244 12.78 15.65 8.98
CA TYR A 244 11.97 14.82 9.86
C TYR A 244 11.03 15.66 10.71
N LYS A 245 11.48 16.80 11.25
CA LYS A 245 10.65 17.71 12.08
C LYS A 245 9.50 18.38 11.32
N HIS A 246 9.51 18.35 9.99
CA HIS A 246 8.40 18.83 9.19
C HIS A 246 7.10 18.04 9.50
N PRO A 247 5.96 18.69 9.81
CA PRO A 247 4.74 18.01 10.25
C PRO A 247 4.27 16.86 9.33
N ASP A 248 4.24 17.11 8.01
CA ASP A 248 3.82 16.09 7.02
C ASP A 248 4.78 14.89 6.95
N ASN A 249 6.07 15.11 7.16
CA ASN A 249 7.09 14.07 7.06
C ASN A 249 7.16 13.25 8.35
N LYS A 250 7.12 13.93 9.49
CA LYS A 250 7.14 13.32 10.82
C LYS A 250 6.09 12.23 10.93
N ARG A 251 4.89 12.55 10.47
CA ARG A 251 3.73 11.66 10.35
C ARG A 251 4.04 10.34 9.63
N ILE A 252 4.43 10.44 8.35
CA ILE A 252 4.74 9.27 7.51
C ILE A 252 5.87 8.42 8.13
N VAL A 253 6.91 9.06 8.67
CA VAL A 253 8.05 8.36 9.28
C VAL A 253 7.68 7.72 10.62
N ASP A 254 6.86 8.38 11.44
CA ASP A 254 6.40 7.86 12.73
C ASP A 254 5.45 6.68 12.53
N GLU A 255 4.54 6.72 11.55
CA GLU A 255 3.69 5.58 11.18
C GLU A 255 4.53 4.40 10.69
N TYR A 256 5.54 4.65 9.84
CA TYR A 256 6.47 3.62 9.38
C TYR A 256 7.24 2.98 10.54
N LYS A 257 7.75 3.80 11.45
CA LYS A 257 8.44 3.37 12.67
C LYS A 257 7.52 2.56 13.59
N ASN A 258 6.28 2.99 13.79
CA ASN A 258 5.29 2.31 14.62
C ASN A 258 4.99 0.89 14.10
N ILE A 259 4.82 0.74 12.79
CA ILE A 259 4.61 -0.56 12.16
C ILE A 259 5.85 -1.45 12.35
N LEU A 260 7.06 -0.92 12.13
CA LEU A 260 8.27 -1.72 12.34
C LEU A 260 8.46 -2.15 13.79
N ILE A 261 8.14 -1.30 14.77
CA ILE A 261 8.19 -1.63 16.21
C ILE A 261 7.17 -2.72 16.54
N SER A 262 5.93 -2.62 16.02
CA SER A 262 4.91 -3.63 16.26
C SER A 262 5.32 -4.99 15.68
N CYS A 263 5.87 -5.01 14.47
CA CYS A 263 6.48 -6.20 13.87
C CYS A 263 7.65 -6.72 14.72
N ASN A 264 8.44 -5.82 15.32
CA ASN A 264 9.56 -6.20 16.17
C ASN A 264 9.15 -6.90 17.45
N ARG A 265 8.04 -6.48 18.04
CA ARG A 265 7.47 -7.18 19.20
C ARG A 265 6.89 -8.54 18.83
N LYS A 266 6.37 -8.69 17.60
CA LYS A 266 5.81 -9.94 17.09
C LYS A 266 6.87 -10.95 16.62
N GLY A 267 8.06 -10.48 16.24
CA GLY A 267 9.16 -11.33 15.76
C GLY A 267 9.05 -11.73 14.28
N GLU A 268 7.95 -11.39 13.63
CA GLU A 268 7.69 -11.60 12.21
C GLU A 268 7.13 -10.31 11.60
N ILE A 269 7.32 -10.16 10.29
CA ILE A 269 6.63 -9.13 9.50
C ILE A 269 5.61 -9.88 8.67
N ASN A 270 4.33 -9.71 9.01
CA ASN A 270 3.28 -10.30 8.18
C ASN A 270 3.14 -9.50 6.87
N ARG A 271 2.40 -10.07 5.92
CA ARG A 271 2.22 -9.46 4.59
C ARG A 271 1.53 -8.10 4.65
N LEU A 272 0.57 -7.96 5.57
CA LEU A 272 -0.18 -6.73 5.76
C LEU A 272 0.77 -5.59 6.19
N GLU A 273 1.63 -5.87 7.15
CA GLU A 273 2.62 -4.92 7.65
C GLU A 273 3.62 -4.56 6.54
N ASN A 274 4.06 -5.52 5.72
CA ASN A 274 4.97 -5.26 4.60
C ASN A 274 4.35 -4.39 3.49
N ALA A 275 3.08 -4.63 3.15
CA ALA A 275 2.36 -3.84 2.16
C ALA A 275 2.16 -2.38 2.62
N ARG A 276 1.78 -2.16 3.89
CA ARG A 276 1.70 -0.81 4.49
C ARG A 276 3.05 -0.10 4.49
N LEU A 277 4.13 -0.78 4.87
CA LEU A 277 5.49 -0.22 4.83
C LEU A 277 5.88 0.19 3.41
N THR A 278 5.54 -0.62 2.40
CA THR A 278 5.79 -0.32 0.99
C THR A 278 5.00 0.90 0.51
N ARG A 279 3.71 1.01 0.86
CA ARG A 279 2.88 2.17 0.53
C ARG A 279 3.42 3.46 1.18
N LEU A 280 3.84 3.40 2.44
CA LEU A 280 4.48 4.53 3.12
C LEU A 280 5.79 4.95 2.42
N LYS A 281 6.59 4.01 1.89
CA LYS A 281 7.75 4.35 1.04
C LYS A 281 7.35 5.04 -0.26
N THR A 282 6.28 4.59 -0.92
CA THR A 282 5.78 5.26 -2.14
C THR A 282 5.29 6.68 -1.83
N LEU A 283 4.55 6.85 -0.72
CA LEU A 283 4.11 8.16 -0.23
C LEU A 283 5.29 9.06 0.18
N SER A 284 6.36 8.48 0.71
CA SER A 284 7.55 9.21 1.12
C SER A 284 8.32 9.77 -0.08
N VAL A 285 8.37 9.03 -1.20
CA VAL A 285 8.91 9.52 -2.48
C VAL A 285 8.10 10.71 -3.00
N ARG A 286 6.75 10.63 -2.95
CA ARG A 286 5.87 11.74 -3.35
C ARG A 286 6.07 12.98 -2.47
N ASN A 287 6.28 12.78 -1.17
CA ASN A 287 6.52 13.85 -0.19
C ASN A 287 8.00 14.28 -0.08
N LYS A 288 8.90 13.74 -0.93
CA LYS A 288 10.33 14.04 -0.96
C LYS A 288 11.05 13.82 0.39
N ILE A 289 10.60 12.82 1.14
CA ILE A 289 11.23 12.43 2.40
C ILE A 289 12.54 11.67 2.08
N PRO A 290 13.67 11.98 2.74
CA PRO A 290 14.91 11.26 2.52
C PRO A 290 14.78 9.76 2.76
N GLY A 291 15.20 8.95 1.78
CA GLY A 291 15.25 7.48 1.92
C GLY A 291 16.08 7.01 3.11
N ALA A 292 17.11 7.77 3.49
CA ALA A 292 18.01 7.50 4.61
C ALA A 292 17.25 7.23 5.93
N LEU A 293 16.15 7.94 6.19
CA LEU A 293 15.31 7.74 7.38
C LEU A 293 14.71 6.33 7.43
N PHE A 294 14.30 5.80 6.27
CA PHE A 294 13.72 4.46 6.17
C PHE A 294 14.80 3.38 6.21
N TYR A 295 15.95 3.61 5.57
CA TYR A 295 17.05 2.65 5.57
C TYR A 295 17.60 2.39 6.98
N THR A 296 17.78 3.44 7.79
CA THR A 296 18.22 3.25 9.19
C THR A 296 17.20 2.48 10.01
N LEU A 297 15.90 2.74 9.82
CA LEU A 297 14.85 2.01 10.51
C LEU A 297 14.79 0.54 10.05
N ASP A 298 14.95 0.28 8.76
CA ASP A 298 15.02 -1.07 8.21
C ASP A 298 16.24 -1.83 8.74
N GLU A 299 17.43 -1.21 8.75
CA GLU A 299 18.62 -1.85 9.30
C GLU A 299 18.48 -2.20 10.79
N MET A 300 17.84 -1.33 11.59
CA MET A 300 17.70 -1.56 13.03
C MET A 300 16.57 -2.54 13.38
N LEU A 301 15.48 -2.56 12.60
CA LEU A 301 14.25 -3.26 12.97
C LEU A 301 13.84 -4.40 12.02
N LYS A 302 14.50 -4.56 10.87
CA LYS A 302 14.16 -5.56 9.84
C LYS A 302 15.21 -6.66 9.66
N LYS A 303 16.49 -6.40 9.98
CA LYS A 303 17.67 -7.21 9.58
C LYS A 303 17.63 -8.70 9.93
N ASP A 304 16.89 -9.12 10.95
CA ASP A 304 16.87 -10.52 11.43
C ASP A 304 15.51 -11.25 11.26
N LYS A 305 14.57 -10.70 10.48
CA LYS A 305 13.20 -11.24 10.42
C LYS A 305 12.91 -12.07 9.18
N LYS A 306 12.26 -13.21 9.39
CA LYS A 306 11.64 -14.01 8.33
C LYS A 306 10.42 -13.25 7.81
N ILE A 307 10.48 -12.78 6.57
CA ILE A 307 9.29 -12.34 5.84
C ILE A 307 8.53 -13.61 5.47
N VAL A 308 7.29 -13.76 5.95
CA VAL A 308 6.45 -14.90 5.60
C VAL A 308 5.84 -14.68 4.21
N VAL A 309 6.52 -15.24 3.21
CA VAL A 309 6.05 -15.41 1.82
C VAL A 309 5.75 -16.92 1.71
N LEU A 310 4.56 -17.51 1.51
CA LEU A 310 3.33 -16.98 1.00
C LEU A 310 3.40 -16.91 -0.53
N GLU A 311 3.40 -18.01 -1.26
CA GLU A 311 3.20 -17.95 -2.72
C GLU A 311 1.76 -17.46 -2.97
N GLU A 312 1.58 -16.14 -3.12
CA GLU A 312 0.34 -15.51 -3.56
C GLU A 312 0.55 -15.01 -4.99
N SER A 313 -0.49 -15.11 -5.81
CA SER A 313 -0.52 -14.49 -7.13
C SER A 313 -0.36 -12.97 -7.02
N GLU A 314 0.38 -12.36 -7.95
CA GLU A 314 0.71 -10.93 -7.95
C GLU A 314 -0.53 -10.02 -7.82
N TYR A 315 -1.65 -10.40 -8.44
CA TYR A 315 -2.91 -9.64 -8.41
C TYR A 315 -3.59 -9.63 -7.02
N ILE A 316 -3.44 -10.69 -6.21
CA ILE A 316 -3.94 -10.72 -4.83
C ILE A 316 -3.07 -9.83 -3.94
N SER A 317 -1.75 -9.87 -4.14
CA SER A 317 -0.82 -9.01 -3.39
C SER A 317 -1.09 -7.52 -3.64
N GLU A 318 -1.32 -7.13 -4.89
CA GLU A 318 -1.70 -5.76 -5.24
C GLU A 318 -3.05 -5.36 -4.63
N THR A 319 -4.07 -6.24 -4.69
CA THR A 319 -5.39 -6.00 -4.10
C THR A 319 -5.28 -5.71 -2.61
N ARG A 320 -4.54 -6.56 -1.90
CA ARG A 320 -4.30 -6.44 -0.46
C ARG A 320 -3.57 -5.13 -0.13
N GLN A 321 -2.56 -4.75 -0.91
CA GLN A 321 -1.84 -3.48 -0.72
C GLN A 321 -2.73 -2.24 -0.89
N ILE A 322 -3.63 -2.25 -1.87
CA ILE A 322 -4.55 -1.14 -2.11
C ILE A 322 -5.58 -1.05 -0.97
N MET A 323 -6.21 -2.17 -0.60
CA MET A 323 -7.20 -2.24 0.47
C MET A 323 -6.63 -1.80 1.82
N GLU A 324 -5.42 -2.23 2.16
CA GLU A 324 -4.84 -1.91 3.47
C GLU A 324 -4.44 -0.46 3.64
N GLY A 325 -4.05 0.19 2.55
CA GLY A 325 -3.67 1.58 2.60
C GLY A 325 -4.85 2.54 2.80
N LEU A 326 -6.10 2.04 2.73
CA LEU A 326 -7.27 2.75 3.22
C LEU A 326 -7.25 2.93 4.75
N PHE A 327 -6.60 2.02 5.47
CA PHE A 327 -6.68 1.92 6.94
C PHE A 327 -5.42 2.44 7.65
N LEU A 328 -4.64 3.34 7.03
CA LEU A 328 -3.50 3.98 7.67
C LEU A 328 -4.00 4.88 8.83
N THR A 329 -3.30 4.79 9.97
CA THR A 329 -3.83 5.23 11.28
C THR A 329 -3.81 6.75 11.45
N GLU A 330 -2.92 7.44 10.75
CA GLU A 330 -2.80 8.89 10.83
C GLU A 330 -3.87 9.57 9.96
N HIS A 331 -4.76 10.31 10.63
CA HIS A 331 -6.00 10.90 10.09
C HIS A 331 -5.83 11.92 8.94
N GLN A 332 -4.61 12.11 8.41
CA GLN A 332 -4.29 13.08 7.35
C GLN A 332 -3.36 12.51 6.26
N ILE A 333 -3.08 11.21 6.26
CA ILE A 333 -2.49 10.55 5.09
C ILE A 333 -3.62 10.39 4.05
N GLU A 334 -3.35 10.67 2.76
CA GLU A 334 -4.33 10.44 1.68
C GLU A 334 -4.73 8.96 1.65
N ASN A 335 -5.85 8.66 2.31
CA ASN A 335 -6.48 7.35 2.38
C ASN A 335 -7.46 7.13 1.22
N SER A 336 -7.57 8.07 0.27
CA SER A 336 -8.48 7.96 -0.87
C SER A 336 -7.93 7.04 -1.95
N ILE A 337 -8.79 6.17 -2.47
CA ILE A 337 -8.50 5.31 -3.61
C ILE A 337 -8.49 6.17 -4.86
N ASN A 338 -7.36 6.18 -5.55
CA ASN A 338 -7.26 6.93 -6.80
C ASN A 338 -7.78 6.08 -7.98
N ARG A 339 -7.87 6.71 -9.15
CA ARG A 339 -8.34 6.06 -10.39
C ARG A 339 -7.49 4.86 -10.81
N GLU A 340 -6.17 4.91 -10.61
CA GLU A 340 -5.25 3.80 -10.95
C GLU A 340 -5.47 2.61 -10.00
N ASP A 341 -5.66 2.87 -8.71
CA ASP A 341 -5.95 1.85 -7.71
C ASP A 341 -7.24 1.10 -8.07
N MET A 342 -8.30 1.84 -8.45
CA MET A 342 -9.56 1.23 -8.89
C MET A 342 -9.38 0.34 -10.13
N LEU A 343 -8.59 0.80 -11.12
CA LEU A 343 -8.32 0.01 -12.32
C LEU A 343 -7.62 -1.30 -11.98
N LYS A 344 -6.57 -1.25 -11.14
CA LYS A 344 -5.85 -2.44 -10.69
C LYS A 344 -6.77 -3.44 -10.00
N LEU A 345 -7.65 -2.95 -9.12
CA LEU A 345 -8.62 -3.77 -8.41
C LEU A 345 -9.63 -4.45 -9.34
N LEU A 346 -10.13 -3.74 -10.37
CA LEU A 346 -11.05 -4.32 -11.34
C LEU A 346 -10.38 -5.42 -12.18
N PHE A 347 -9.13 -5.23 -12.60
CA PHE A 347 -8.37 -6.28 -13.29
C PHE A 347 -8.03 -7.46 -12.38
N ALA A 348 -7.73 -7.20 -11.11
CA ALA A 348 -7.54 -8.26 -10.13
C ALA A 348 -8.82 -9.06 -9.90
N LYS A 349 -9.99 -8.41 -9.80
CA LYS A 349 -11.29 -9.07 -9.73
C LYS A 349 -11.57 -9.93 -10.96
N LYS A 350 -11.26 -9.42 -12.16
CA LYS A 350 -11.39 -10.19 -13.41
C LYS A 350 -10.53 -11.46 -13.39
N LYS A 351 -9.24 -11.34 -13.06
CA LYS A 351 -8.34 -12.49 -12.96
C LYS A 351 -8.79 -13.49 -11.88
N ALA A 352 -9.26 -13.00 -10.74
CA ALA A 352 -9.77 -13.86 -9.68
C ALA A 352 -11.00 -14.65 -10.14
N ALA A 353 -11.93 -14.01 -10.86
CA ALA A 353 -13.10 -14.67 -11.42
C ALA A 353 -12.73 -15.73 -12.49
N GLU A 354 -11.78 -15.41 -13.38
CA GLU A 354 -11.26 -16.34 -14.40
C GLU A 354 -10.58 -17.57 -13.78
N ASN A 355 -9.79 -17.35 -12.71
CA ASN A 355 -9.09 -18.42 -11.98
C ASN A 355 -9.96 -19.16 -10.96
N ARG A 356 -11.22 -18.75 -10.76
CA ARG A 356 -12.11 -19.22 -9.69
C ARG A 356 -11.49 -19.11 -8.29
N ASP A 357 -10.75 -18.03 -8.09
CA ASP A 357 -10.02 -17.73 -6.88
C ASP A 357 -10.90 -16.95 -5.89
N HIS A 358 -11.23 -17.58 -4.76
CA HIS A 358 -12.05 -16.98 -3.70
C HIS A 358 -11.25 -16.05 -2.76
N VAL A 359 -9.93 -16.02 -2.86
CA VAL A 359 -9.08 -15.20 -1.96
C VAL A 359 -9.35 -13.71 -2.14
N PHE A 360 -9.70 -13.26 -3.35
CA PHE A 360 -10.06 -11.86 -3.60
C PHE A 360 -11.26 -11.42 -2.74
N GLU A 361 -12.31 -12.24 -2.69
CA GLU A 361 -13.52 -11.94 -1.92
C GLU A 361 -13.26 -12.02 -0.40
N GLU A 362 -12.40 -12.93 0.04
CA GLU A 362 -11.97 -13.00 1.43
C GLU A 362 -11.24 -11.72 1.88
N VAL A 363 -10.32 -11.21 1.06
CA VAL A 363 -9.62 -9.94 1.31
C VAL A 363 -10.61 -8.77 1.40
N LEU A 364 -11.63 -8.74 0.54
CA LEU A 364 -12.65 -7.70 0.54
C LEU A 364 -13.55 -7.76 1.79
N LEU A 365 -13.94 -8.96 2.22
CA LEU A 365 -14.71 -9.17 3.45
C LEU A 365 -13.94 -8.73 4.69
N ASP A 366 -12.64 -9.06 4.77
CA ASP A 366 -11.81 -8.64 5.89
C ASP A 366 -11.58 -7.12 5.91
N ALA A 367 -11.42 -6.49 4.74
CA ALA A 367 -11.39 -5.04 4.62
C ALA A 367 -12.72 -4.40 5.10
N SER A 368 -13.86 -5.00 4.77
CA SER A 368 -15.17 -4.54 5.23
C SER A 368 -15.29 -4.59 6.76
N LYS A 369 -14.90 -5.71 7.39
CA LYS A 369 -14.92 -5.84 8.86
C LYS A 369 -14.03 -4.79 9.54
N LEU A 370 -12.83 -4.58 9.01
CA LEU A 370 -11.90 -3.56 9.51
C LEU A 370 -12.45 -2.15 9.37
N CYS A 371 -13.16 -1.87 8.27
CA CYS A 371 -13.88 -0.61 8.05
C CYS A 371 -14.91 -0.36 9.15
N ASP A 372 -15.77 -1.36 9.41
CA ASP A 372 -16.81 -1.28 10.44
C ASP A 372 -16.23 -1.09 11.85
N GLU A 373 -15.16 -1.82 12.19
CA GLU A 373 -14.46 -1.68 13.46
C GLU A 373 -13.88 -0.27 13.65
N LYS A 374 -13.24 0.28 12.61
CA LYS A 374 -12.64 1.62 12.66
C LYS A 374 -13.68 2.72 12.78
N ILE A 375 -14.82 2.59 12.12
CA ILE A 375 -15.94 3.54 12.22
C ILE A 375 -16.54 3.50 13.62
N ARG A 376 -16.75 2.30 14.18
CA ARG A 376 -17.21 2.15 15.57
C ARG A 376 -16.27 2.83 16.55
N ASP A 377 -14.97 2.79 16.28
CA ASP A 377 -13.92 3.40 17.11
C ASP A 377 -13.71 4.91 16.82
N GLY A 378 -14.53 5.53 15.95
CA GLY A 378 -14.56 6.98 15.71
C GLY A 378 -13.74 7.50 14.53
N ALA A 379 -13.42 6.65 13.54
CA ALA A 379 -12.73 7.08 12.32
C ALA A 379 -13.57 8.04 11.44
N ASP A 380 -12.89 8.78 10.56
CA ASP A 380 -13.49 9.79 9.67
C ASP A 380 -14.44 9.17 8.63
N ALA A 381 -15.52 9.88 8.32
CA ALA A 381 -16.57 9.45 7.38
C ALA A 381 -16.03 9.27 5.94
N SER A 382 -14.94 9.95 5.60
CA SER A 382 -14.25 9.83 4.31
C SER A 382 -13.78 8.41 3.99
N LEU A 383 -13.49 7.60 5.01
CA LEU A 383 -13.10 6.19 4.84
C LEU A 383 -14.29 5.33 4.37
N LEU A 384 -15.50 5.60 4.88
CA LEU A 384 -16.72 4.90 4.47
C LEU A 384 -17.10 5.25 3.03
N ASP A 385 -16.94 6.52 2.65
CA ASP A 385 -17.21 6.96 1.28
C ASP A 385 -16.29 6.26 0.27
N GLY A 386 -14.98 6.18 0.59
CA GLY A 386 -14.00 5.49 -0.25
C GLY A 386 -14.26 3.99 -0.39
N PHE A 387 -14.66 3.33 0.70
CA PHE A 387 -14.99 1.90 0.67
C PHE A 387 -16.34 1.63 -0.02
N SER A 388 -17.35 2.47 0.22
CA SER A 388 -18.65 2.37 -0.43
C SER A 388 -18.54 2.59 -1.95
N TYR A 389 -17.64 3.47 -2.37
CA TYR A 389 -17.30 3.67 -3.77
C TYR A 389 -16.72 2.39 -4.41
N LEU A 390 -15.85 1.65 -3.71
CA LEU A 390 -15.35 0.34 -4.19
C LEU A 390 -16.46 -0.69 -4.36
N ILE A 391 -17.25 -0.89 -3.30
CA ILE A 391 -18.33 -1.88 -3.30
C ILE A 391 -19.30 -1.61 -4.45
N THR A 392 -19.65 -0.35 -4.67
CA THR A 392 -20.50 0.06 -5.79
C THR A 392 -19.91 -0.36 -7.15
N PHE A 393 -18.60 -0.20 -7.36
CA PHE A 393 -17.96 -0.63 -8.61
C PHE A 393 -17.89 -2.14 -8.75
N PHE A 394 -17.68 -2.88 -7.67
CA PHE A 394 -17.67 -4.33 -7.68
C PHE A 394 -19.06 -4.94 -7.90
N ASP A 395 -20.11 -4.36 -7.34
CA ASP A 395 -21.50 -4.76 -7.59
C ASP A 395 -21.88 -4.53 -9.06
N ARG A 396 -21.47 -3.37 -9.61
CA ARG A 396 -21.64 -3.07 -11.05
C ARG A 396 -20.88 -4.07 -11.92
N TYR A 397 -19.68 -4.47 -11.49
CA TYR A 397 -18.90 -5.48 -12.20
C TYR A 397 -19.63 -6.83 -12.22
N ASP A 398 -20.11 -7.32 -11.07
CA ASP A 398 -20.79 -8.61 -10.99
C ASP A 398 -22.10 -8.64 -11.78
N SER A 399 -22.88 -7.56 -11.66
CA SER A 399 -24.12 -7.40 -12.43
C SER A 399 -23.85 -7.40 -13.94
N THR A 400 -22.86 -6.60 -14.39
CA THR A 400 -22.51 -6.49 -15.81
C THR A 400 -21.96 -7.81 -16.34
N SER A 401 -21.01 -8.43 -15.63
CA SER A 401 -20.42 -9.72 -15.99
C SER A 401 -21.48 -10.80 -16.11
N SER A 402 -22.41 -10.88 -15.15
CA SER A 402 -23.53 -11.84 -15.19
C SER A 402 -24.40 -11.65 -16.42
N ILE A 403 -24.85 -10.41 -16.69
CA ILE A 403 -25.72 -10.10 -17.84
C ILE A 403 -25.03 -10.41 -19.17
N VAL A 404 -23.78 -9.99 -19.34
CA VAL A 404 -23.03 -10.19 -20.59
C VAL A 404 -22.75 -11.67 -20.82
N ASN A 405 -22.36 -12.43 -19.78
CA ASN A 405 -22.17 -13.88 -19.89
C ASN A 405 -23.48 -14.61 -20.21
N GLN A 406 -24.59 -14.23 -19.58
CA GLN A 406 -25.90 -14.79 -19.91
C GLN A 406 -26.24 -14.53 -21.39
N LEU A 407 -26.07 -13.30 -21.86
CA LEU A 407 -26.37 -12.93 -23.25
C LEU A 407 -25.48 -13.67 -24.27
N GLY A 408 -24.23 -13.95 -23.92
CA GLY A 408 -23.28 -14.64 -24.78
C GLY A 408 -23.47 -16.17 -24.84
N PHE A 409 -23.78 -16.82 -23.71
CA PHE A 409 -23.74 -18.28 -23.60
C PHE A 409 -25.08 -18.95 -23.27
N MET A 410 -26.07 -18.24 -22.74
CA MET A 410 -27.35 -18.84 -22.35
C MET A 410 -28.42 -18.67 -23.42
N GLU A 411 -29.09 -19.77 -23.73
CA GLU A 411 -30.29 -19.77 -24.57
C GLU A 411 -31.49 -19.21 -23.76
N ASN A 412 -32.35 -18.42 -24.41
CA ASN A 412 -33.61 -17.88 -23.85
C ASN A 412 -33.47 -16.83 -22.73
N VAL A 413 -32.39 -16.04 -22.73
CA VAL A 413 -32.27 -14.90 -21.81
C VAL A 413 -33.36 -13.88 -22.09
N ARG A 414 -34.18 -13.57 -21.07
CA ARG A 414 -35.17 -12.49 -21.17
C ARG A 414 -34.49 -11.14 -21.08
N VAL A 415 -34.07 -10.62 -22.23
CA VAL A 415 -33.55 -9.26 -22.33
C VAL A 415 -34.70 -8.28 -22.04
N SER A 416 -34.46 -7.35 -21.12
CA SER A 416 -35.43 -6.30 -20.77
C SER A 416 -34.84 -4.91 -21.04
N GLU A 417 -35.70 -3.90 -21.17
CA GLU A 417 -35.23 -2.52 -21.33
C GLU A 417 -34.46 -2.03 -20.10
N GLU A 418 -34.85 -2.48 -18.90
CA GLU A 418 -34.18 -2.17 -17.64
C GLU A 418 -32.75 -2.70 -17.63
N MET A 419 -32.54 -3.94 -18.09
CA MET A 419 -31.23 -4.56 -18.23
C MET A 419 -30.32 -3.74 -19.15
N LEU A 420 -30.83 -3.30 -20.30
CA LEU A 420 -30.06 -2.47 -21.25
C LEU A 420 -29.74 -1.08 -20.69
N ARG A 421 -30.66 -0.46 -19.95
CA ARG A 421 -30.40 0.82 -19.27
C ARG A 421 -29.34 0.66 -18.18
N SER A 422 -29.38 -0.43 -17.42
CA SER A 422 -28.36 -0.75 -16.41
C SER A 422 -26.99 -0.93 -17.05
N LEU A 423 -26.90 -1.73 -18.13
CA LEU A 423 -25.65 -1.91 -18.88
C LEU A 423 -25.09 -0.60 -19.44
N LEU A 424 -25.95 0.26 -20.01
CA LEU A 424 -25.54 1.57 -20.51
C LEU A 424 -25.00 2.45 -19.39
N GLY A 425 -25.67 2.49 -18.24
CA GLY A 425 -25.21 3.23 -17.06
C GLY A 425 -23.87 2.69 -16.53
N ASN A 426 -23.71 1.38 -16.47
CA ASN A 426 -22.46 0.75 -16.04
C ASN A 426 -21.32 1.01 -17.02
N LYS A 427 -21.57 0.87 -18.34
CA LYS A 427 -20.61 1.19 -19.39
C LYS A 427 -20.06 2.60 -19.23
N GLN A 428 -20.94 3.58 -19.02
CA GLN A 428 -20.53 4.98 -18.82
C GLN A 428 -19.63 5.16 -17.59
N GLU A 429 -19.96 4.52 -16.46
CA GLU A 429 -19.11 4.62 -15.25
C GLU A 429 -17.75 3.93 -15.42
N PHE A 430 -17.69 2.78 -16.10
CA PHE A 430 -16.40 2.12 -16.40
C PHE A 430 -15.57 2.93 -17.41
N ASP A 431 -16.18 3.45 -18.47
CA ASP A 431 -15.46 4.24 -19.48
C ASP A 431 -14.99 5.60 -18.95
N ARG A 432 -15.65 6.16 -17.93
CA ARG A 432 -15.13 7.30 -17.16
C ARG A 432 -13.81 6.97 -16.47
N LEU A 433 -13.62 5.74 -15.98
CA LEU A 433 -12.37 5.27 -15.36
C LEU A 433 -11.27 4.97 -16.37
N LYS A 434 -11.56 4.54 -17.59
CA LYS A 434 -10.59 4.48 -18.69
C LYS A 434 -11.40 4.30 -19.98
N PRO A 435 -11.18 5.11 -21.03
CA PRO A 435 -11.89 4.91 -22.29
C PRO A 435 -11.71 3.49 -22.82
N GLY A 436 -12.80 2.78 -23.09
CA GLY A 436 -12.79 1.39 -23.59
C GLY A 436 -12.64 0.32 -22.50
N LEU A 437 -12.65 0.70 -21.21
CA LEU A 437 -12.52 -0.25 -20.10
C LEU A 437 -13.66 -1.27 -20.08
N PHE A 438 -14.87 -0.87 -20.46
CA PHE A 438 -16.02 -1.78 -20.51
C PHE A 438 -15.76 -2.95 -21.47
N GLU A 439 -15.27 -2.67 -22.66
CA GLU A 439 -14.96 -3.69 -23.68
C GLU A 439 -13.80 -4.59 -23.21
N GLU A 440 -12.76 -4.00 -22.61
CA GLU A 440 -11.59 -4.71 -22.11
C GLU A 440 -11.92 -5.66 -20.94
N LEU A 441 -12.79 -5.24 -20.01
CA LEU A 441 -13.18 -6.05 -18.87
C LEU A 441 -14.19 -7.15 -19.23
N PHE A 442 -15.24 -6.80 -19.97
CA PHE A 442 -16.41 -7.68 -20.12
C PHE A 442 -16.56 -8.33 -21.49
N ILE A 443 -16.01 -7.76 -22.57
CA ILE A 443 -16.28 -8.25 -23.93
C ILE A 443 -15.10 -9.06 -24.47
N ALA A 444 -13.88 -8.53 -24.41
CA ALA A 444 -12.70 -9.11 -25.07
C ALA A 444 -12.47 -10.59 -24.68
N GLY A 445 -12.55 -10.91 -23.39
CA GLY A 445 -12.36 -12.29 -22.93
C GLY A 445 -13.47 -13.26 -23.35
N ILE A 446 -14.69 -12.75 -23.54
CA ILE A 446 -15.83 -13.56 -23.99
C ILE A 446 -15.75 -13.80 -25.50
N THR A 447 -15.39 -12.78 -26.28
CA THR A 447 -15.22 -12.92 -27.74
C THR A 447 -14.09 -13.86 -28.12
N ASP A 448 -13.04 -13.93 -27.30
CA ASP A 448 -11.91 -14.84 -27.50
C ASP A 448 -12.22 -16.28 -27.01
N ASN A 449 -13.33 -16.48 -26.29
CA ASN A 449 -13.73 -17.79 -25.81
C ASN A 449 -14.16 -18.69 -26.98
N LYS A 450 -13.48 -19.83 -27.13
CA LYS A 450 -13.75 -20.85 -28.17
C LYS A 450 -15.15 -21.47 -28.09
N TYR A 451 -15.82 -21.37 -26.94
CA TYR A 451 -17.18 -21.87 -26.74
C TYR A 451 -18.27 -20.84 -27.05
N LEU A 452 -17.90 -19.63 -27.48
CA LEU A 452 -18.90 -18.62 -27.84
C LEU A 452 -19.48 -18.93 -29.23
N GLY A 453 -20.73 -19.39 -29.24
CA GLY A 453 -21.49 -19.73 -30.44
C GLY A 453 -21.76 -18.54 -31.37
N LYS A 454 -22.22 -18.84 -32.60
CA LYS A 454 -22.47 -17.84 -33.65
C LYS A 454 -23.52 -16.79 -33.23
N TYR A 455 -24.62 -17.22 -32.63
CA TYR A 455 -25.68 -16.31 -32.17
C TYR A 455 -25.23 -15.52 -30.94
N GLY A 456 -24.47 -16.13 -30.03
CA GLY A 456 -23.80 -15.42 -28.93
C GLY A 456 -22.90 -14.28 -29.41
N ARG A 457 -22.05 -14.53 -30.41
CA ARG A 457 -21.23 -13.49 -31.07
C ARG A 457 -22.09 -12.37 -31.67
N LYS A 458 -23.11 -12.72 -32.47
CA LYS A 458 -24.03 -11.73 -33.06
C LYS A 458 -24.74 -10.88 -31.99
N LYS A 459 -25.19 -11.50 -30.89
CA LYS A 459 -25.87 -10.81 -29.78
C LYS A 459 -24.91 -9.84 -29.08
N LEU A 460 -23.67 -10.25 -28.81
CA LEU A 460 -22.65 -9.39 -28.20
C LEU A 460 -22.25 -8.23 -29.13
N ASP A 461 -22.03 -8.49 -30.42
CA ASP A 461 -21.71 -7.46 -31.41
C ASP A 461 -22.85 -6.44 -31.52
N ALA A 462 -24.10 -6.92 -31.57
CA ALA A 462 -25.28 -6.08 -31.59
C ALA A 462 -25.42 -5.26 -30.30
N LEU A 463 -25.10 -5.85 -29.14
CA LEU A 463 -25.10 -5.15 -27.86
C LEU A 463 -24.05 -4.04 -27.83
N VAL A 464 -22.79 -4.33 -28.16
CA VAL A 464 -21.69 -3.36 -28.11
C VAL A 464 -21.90 -2.22 -29.10
N SER A 465 -22.21 -2.55 -30.35
CA SER A 465 -22.52 -1.56 -31.39
C SER A 465 -23.77 -0.75 -31.02
N GLY A 466 -24.81 -1.40 -30.50
CA GLY A 466 -26.04 -0.75 -30.09
C GLY A 466 -25.85 0.22 -28.92
N LEU A 467 -25.13 -0.19 -27.88
CA LEU A 467 -24.80 0.69 -26.74
C LEU A 467 -24.03 1.93 -27.21
N LYS A 468 -23.07 1.76 -28.12
CA LYS A 468 -22.32 2.89 -28.71
C LYS A 468 -23.22 3.83 -29.52
N GLN A 469 -24.10 3.28 -30.36
CA GLN A 469 -25.05 4.10 -31.15
C GLN A 469 -26.06 4.85 -30.26
N ILE A 470 -26.42 4.28 -29.10
CA ILE A 470 -27.27 4.97 -28.11
C ILE A 470 -26.52 6.15 -27.48
N GLU A 471 -25.24 5.99 -27.13
CA GLU A 471 -24.40 7.10 -26.63
C GLU A 471 -24.26 8.21 -27.67
N GLU A 472 -24.14 7.85 -28.94
CA GLU A 472 -24.10 8.77 -30.08
C GLU A 472 -25.48 9.35 -30.48
N LYS A 473 -26.55 8.99 -29.76
CA LYS A 473 -27.95 9.39 -30.00
C LYS A 473 -28.49 9.01 -31.39
N GLN A 474 -27.90 8.00 -32.02
CA GLN A 474 -28.32 7.46 -33.31
C GLN A 474 -29.37 6.35 -33.17
N MET A 475 -29.45 5.73 -31.99
CA MET A 475 -30.33 4.62 -31.68
C MET A 475 -30.97 4.80 -30.31
N THR A 476 -32.15 4.23 -30.11
CA THR A 476 -32.86 4.19 -28.82
C THR A 476 -32.72 2.83 -28.14
N THR A 477 -32.85 2.78 -26.81
CA THR A 477 -32.81 1.51 -26.05
C THR A 477 -33.90 0.53 -26.51
N ALA A 478 -35.07 1.01 -26.91
CA ALA A 478 -36.15 0.19 -27.44
C ALA A 478 -35.80 -0.45 -28.80
N GLN A 479 -35.07 0.26 -29.67
CA GLN A 479 -34.59 -0.31 -30.92
C GLN A 479 -33.55 -1.41 -30.67
N LEU A 480 -32.65 -1.22 -29.69
CA LEU A 480 -31.64 -2.22 -29.36
C LEU A 480 -32.29 -3.49 -28.77
N LEU A 481 -33.28 -3.30 -27.90
CA LEU A 481 -34.08 -4.40 -27.38
C LEU A 481 -34.76 -5.17 -28.51
N ALA A 482 -35.39 -4.48 -29.46
CA ALA A 482 -36.04 -5.12 -30.61
C ALA A 482 -35.04 -5.92 -31.47
N MET A 483 -33.82 -5.41 -31.67
CA MET A 483 -32.77 -6.13 -32.39
C MET A 483 -32.32 -7.40 -31.65
N LEU A 484 -32.11 -7.33 -30.33
CA LEU A 484 -31.71 -8.49 -29.54
C LEU A 484 -32.81 -9.55 -29.45
N LEU A 485 -34.08 -9.13 -29.32
CA LEU A 485 -35.22 -10.03 -29.34
C LEU A 485 -35.41 -10.68 -30.72
N ALA A 486 -35.18 -9.95 -31.80
CA ALA A 486 -35.23 -10.52 -33.16
C ALA A 486 -34.13 -11.57 -33.36
N LEU A 487 -32.92 -11.34 -32.84
CA LEU A 487 -31.84 -12.34 -32.86
C LEU A 487 -32.16 -13.57 -32.01
N ASP A 488 -32.81 -13.40 -30.85
CA ASP A 488 -33.24 -14.52 -29.99
C ASP A 488 -34.32 -15.36 -30.66
N GLU A 489 -35.32 -14.72 -31.29
CA GLU A 489 -36.35 -15.42 -32.07
C GLU A 489 -35.77 -16.11 -33.32
N GLU A 490 -34.79 -15.49 -33.98
CA GLU A 490 -34.08 -16.10 -35.11
C GLU A 490 -33.30 -17.35 -34.67
N GLU A 491 -32.59 -17.29 -33.54
CA GLU A 491 -31.87 -18.43 -32.96
C GLU A 491 -32.81 -19.58 -32.60
N ARG A 492 -33.92 -19.29 -31.92
CA ARG A 492 -34.95 -20.31 -31.59
C ARG A 492 -35.53 -20.98 -32.83
N THR A 493 -35.84 -20.17 -33.84
CA THR A 493 -36.38 -20.67 -35.12
C THR A 493 -35.33 -21.55 -35.81
N TYR A 494 -34.08 -21.12 -35.84
CA TYR A 494 -32.98 -21.89 -36.43
C TYR A 494 -32.78 -23.24 -35.74
N LEU A 495 -32.72 -23.28 -34.40
CA LEU A 495 -32.54 -24.51 -33.63
C LEU A 495 -33.71 -25.49 -33.86
N THR A 496 -34.94 -24.97 -33.84
CA THR A 496 -36.15 -25.76 -34.13
C THR A 496 -36.11 -26.36 -35.53
N VAL A 497 -35.75 -25.55 -36.54
CA VAL A 497 -35.64 -26.01 -37.93
C VAL A 497 -34.52 -27.04 -38.06
N LEU A 498 -33.37 -26.81 -37.43
CA LEU A 498 -32.24 -27.74 -37.43
C LEU A 498 -32.63 -29.11 -36.86
N GLU A 499 -33.32 -29.15 -35.72
CA GLU A 499 -33.78 -30.39 -35.10
C GLU A 499 -34.69 -31.19 -36.04
N HIS A 500 -35.72 -30.56 -36.59
CA HIS A 500 -36.68 -31.22 -37.48
C HIS A 500 -36.08 -31.64 -38.83
N VAL A 501 -35.20 -30.81 -39.41
CA VAL A 501 -34.49 -31.18 -40.64
C VAL A 501 -33.56 -32.38 -40.37
N ARG A 502 -32.84 -32.39 -39.24
CA ARG A 502 -31.94 -33.48 -38.84
C ARG A 502 -32.71 -34.80 -38.65
N GLU A 503 -33.83 -34.77 -37.92
CA GLU A 503 -34.69 -35.94 -37.72
C GLU A 503 -35.22 -36.49 -39.05
N ARG A 504 -35.67 -35.59 -39.95
CA ARG A 504 -36.19 -35.99 -41.26
C ARG A 504 -35.11 -36.59 -42.16
N ILE A 505 -33.92 -35.99 -42.21
CA ILE A 505 -32.80 -36.50 -43.00
C ILE A 505 -32.33 -37.86 -42.47
N ARG A 506 -32.27 -38.05 -41.14
CA ARG A 506 -31.96 -39.34 -40.51
C ARG A 506 -32.97 -40.43 -40.88
N ASN A 507 -34.23 -40.09 -41.12
CA ASN A 507 -35.26 -41.04 -41.51
C ASN A 507 -35.30 -41.32 -43.03
N PHE A 508 -34.81 -40.40 -43.86
CA PHE A 508 -34.86 -40.48 -45.33
C PHE A 508 -33.45 -40.26 -45.94
N TYR A 509 -32.54 -41.20 -45.65
CA TYR A 509 -31.08 -41.20 -45.91
C TYR A 509 -30.55 -40.90 -47.34
N SER A 510 -31.36 -40.46 -48.31
CA SER A 510 -30.91 -40.34 -49.71
C SER A 510 -31.49 -39.20 -50.55
N LYS A 511 -32.37 -38.33 -50.01
CA LYS A 511 -33.13 -37.36 -50.82
C LYS A 511 -33.05 -35.90 -50.34
N PHE A 512 -31.85 -35.32 -50.31
CA PHE A 512 -31.70 -33.86 -50.09
C PHE A 512 -30.51 -33.23 -50.85
N SER A 513 -29.88 -33.98 -51.75
CA SER A 513 -28.70 -33.52 -52.51
C SER A 513 -29.06 -32.54 -53.63
N THR A 514 -30.27 -32.66 -54.20
CA THR A 514 -30.74 -31.76 -55.27
C THR A 514 -31.54 -30.57 -54.72
N LYS A 515 -31.61 -29.48 -55.50
CA LYS A 515 -32.38 -28.28 -55.13
C LYS A 515 -33.89 -28.58 -55.03
N THR A 516 -34.40 -29.45 -55.90
CA THR A 516 -35.79 -29.90 -55.89
C THR A 516 -36.13 -30.70 -54.63
N ASP A 517 -35.22 -31.57 -54.19
CA ASP A 517 -35.41 -32.31 -52.94
C ASP A 517 -35.40 -31.39 -51.71
N GLN A 518 -34.54 -30.37 -51.71
CA GLN A 518 -34.49 -29.35 -50.65
C GLN A 518 -35.78 -28.51 -50.60
N GLU A 519 -36.37 -28.18 -51.75
CA GLU A 519 -37.66 -27.48 -51.82
C GLU A 519 -38.81 -28.34 -51.29
N LEU A 520 -38.83 -29.64 -51.61
CA LEU A 520 -39.81 -30.58 -51.06
C LEU A 520 -39.65 -30.75 -49.55
N LEU A 521 -38.41 -30.92 -49.07
CA LEU A 521 -38.09 -31.03 -47.66
C LEU A 521 -38.52 -29.76 -46.90
N LYS A 522 -38.28 -28.58 -47.47
CA LYS A 522 -38.72 -27.30 -46.90
C LYS A 522 -40.24 -27.24 -46.78
N ALA A 523 -40.97 -27.65 -47.82
CA ALA A 523 -42.44 -27.66 -47.82
C ALA A 523 -42.99 -28.60 -46.75
N GLU A 524 -42.47 -29.83 -46.67
CA GLU A 524 -42.89 -30.82 -45.66
C GLU A 524 -42.65 -30.34 -44.23
N ILE A 525 -41.47 -29.80 -43.93
CA ILE A 525 -41.13 -29.32 -42.58
C ILE A 525 -41.94 -28.07 -42.25
N THR A 526 -42.18 -27.20 -43.24
CA THR A 526 -43.04 -26.02 -43.05
C THR A 526 -44.46 -26.45 -42.68
N ASP A 527 -45.02 -27.44 -43.37
CA ASP A 527 -46.34 -27.97 -43.04
C ASP A 527 -46.38 -28.62 -41.66
N GLU A 528 -45.34 -29.38 -41.28
CA GLU A 528 -45.22 -29.99 -39.96
C GLU A 528 -45.15 -28.94 -38.84
N LEU A 529 -44.31 -27.92 -38.99
CA LEU A 529 -44.16 -26.83 -38.03
C LEU A 529 -45.42 -25.97 -37.90
N ASN A 530 -46.13 -25.76 -39.01
CA ASN A 530 -47.44 -25.09 -39.00
C ASN A 530 -48.49 -25.92 -38.26
N HIS A 531 -48.55 -27.23 -38.48
CA HIS A 531 -49.48 -28.13 -37.77
C HIS A 531 -49.18 -28.18 -36.27
N LYS A 532 -47.90 -28.18 -35.89
CA LYS A 532 -47.46 -28.11 -34.49
C LYS A 532 -47.61 -26.70 -33.86
N LYS A 533 -47.98 -25.68 -34.65
CA LYS A 533 -48.12 -24.27 -34.25
C LYS A 533 -46.83 -23.67 -33.65
N ILE A 534 -45.67 -24.14 -34.11
CA ILE A 534 -44.36 -23.71 -33.60
C ILE A 534 -43.85 -22.51 -34.41
N VAL A 535 -44.10 -22.48 -35.72
CA VAL A 535 -43.75 -21.37 -36.61
C VAL A 535 -45.02 -20.87 -37.32
N PHE A 536 -45.23 -19.56 -37.34
CA PHE A 536 -46.33 -18.94 -38.08
C PHE A 536 -45.75 -18.17 -39.29
N GLY A 537 -46.19 -18.52 -40.51
CA GLY A 537 -45.80 -17.78 -41.73
C GLY A 537 -44.70 -18.42 -42.57
N GLY A 538 -44.29 -19.66 -42.25
CA GLY A 538 -43.30 -20.43 -43.02
C GLY A 538 -41.85 -20.17 -42.62
N ILE A 539 -40.97 -21.09 -43.00
CA ILE A 539 -39.54 -21.03 -42.64
C ILE A 539 -38.81 -20.01 -43.54
N PRO A 540 -38.10 -19.02 -42.97
CA PRO A 540 -37.25 -18.11 -43.74
C PRO A 540 -36.25 -18.85 -44.61
N GLU A 541 -36.08 -18.43 -45.87
CA GLU A 541 -35.24 -19.16 -46.83
C GLU A 541 -33.77 -19.19 -46.42
N HIS A 542 -33.25 -18.09 -45.85
CA HIS A 542 -31.86 -18.04 -45.40
C HIS A 542 -31.60 -19.01 -44.25
N LEU A 543 -32.51 -19.14 -43.28
CA LEU A 543 -32.38 -20.08 -42.17
C LEU A 543 -32.39 -21.52 -42.66
N PHE A 544 -33.29 -21.87 -43.59
CA PHE A 544 -33.34 -23.22 -44.14
C PHE A 544 -32.06 -23.58 -44.91
N LEU A 545 -31.57 -22.68 -45.77
CA LEU A 545 -30.31 -22.90 -46.49
C LEU A 545 -29.12 -23.03 -45.54
N GLU A 546 -29.10 -22.23 -44.47
CA GLU A 546 -28.09 -22.31 -43.43
C GLU A 546 -28.13 -23.67 -42.70
N THR A 547 -29.33 -24.14 -42.31
CA THR A 547 -29.52 -25.47 -41.71
C THR A 547 -28.99 -26.58 -42.61
N ILE A 548 -29.29 -26.55 -43.92
CA ILE A 548 -28.79 -27.55 -44.87
C ILE A 548 -27.25 -27.51 -44.97
N LEU A 549 -26.65 -26.31 -44.96
CA LEU A 549 -25.19 -26.17 -44.95
C LEU A 549 -24.58 -26.75 -43.67
N THR A 550 -25.19 -26.49 -42.51
CA THR A 550 -24.79 -27.04 -41.20
C THR A 550 -24.81 -28.56 -41.23
N ILE A 551 -25.89 -29.18 -41.71
CA ILE A 551 -26.01 -30.65 -41.80
C ILE A 551 -24.99 -31.24 -42.80
N LYS A 552 -24.69 -30.55 -43.89
CA LYS A 552 -23.62 -30.98 -44.82
C LYS A 552 -22.25 -30.95 -44.14
N LYS A 553 -21.95 -29.93 -43.34
CA LYS A 553 -20.70 -29.84 -42.57
C LYS A 553 -20.64 -30.93 -41.50
N GLU A 554 -21.74 -31.19 -40.79
CA GLU A 554 -21.88 -32.32 -39.85
C GLU A 554 -21.56 -33.65 -40.54
N ALA A 555 -22.16 -33.91 -41.70
CA ALA A 555 -21.93 -35.14 -42.45
C ALA A 555 -20.46 -35.30 -42.90
N VAL A 556 -19.82 -34.22 -43.39
CA VAL A 556 -18.39 -34.25 -43.75
C VAL A 556 -17.52 -34.51 -42.52
N TYR A 557 -17.84 -33.88 -41.39
CA TYR A 557 -17.11 -34.11 -40.14
C TYR A 557 -17.24 -35.55 -39.67
N LEU A 558 -18.46 -36.06 -39.51
CA LEU A 558 -18.72 -37.39 -38.97
C LEU A 558 -18.26 -38.53 -39.87
N HIS A 559 -18.37 -38.39 -41.20
CA HIS A 559 -18.07 -39.48 -42.13
C HIS A 559 -16.66 -39.45 -42.70
N SER A 560 -16.00 -38.29 -42.73
CA SER A 560 -14.67 -38.14 -43.31
C SER A 560 -13.62 -37.79 -42.26
N LEU A 561 -13.82 -36.67 -41.56
CA LEU A 561 -12.77 -36.08 -40.72
C LEU A 561 -12.64 -36.77 -39.36
N LEU A 562 -13.74 -37.04 -38.66
CA LEU A 562 -13.73 -37.64 -37.33
C LEU A 562 -13.09 -39.04 -37.32
N PRO A 563 -13.37 -39.96 -38.27
CA PRO A 563 -12.67 -41.23 -38.34
C PRO A 563 -11.15 -41.09 -38.56
N GLU A 564 -10.72 -40.10 -39.36
CA GLU A 564 -9.30 -39.79 -39.59
C GLU A 564 -8.63 -39.22 -38.33
N ILE A 565 -9.30 -38.29 -37.65
CA ILE A 565 -8.87 -37.72 -36.38
C ILE A 565 -8.69 -38.82 -35.33
N ILE A 566 -9.66 -39.74 -35.20
CA ILE A 566 -9.58 -40.86 -34.27
C ILE A 566 -8.44 -41.82 -34.65
N GLY A 567 -8.34 -42.19 -35.93
CA GLY A 567 -7.34 -43.14 -36.41
C GLY A 567 -5.90 -42.63 -36.27
N ASN A 568 -5.67 -41.35 -36.53
CA ASN A 568 -4.33 -40.73 -36.49
C ASN A 568 -4.05 -39.95 -35.19
N ARG A 569 -5.03 -39.80 -34.30
CA ARG A 569 -4.99 -38.90 -33.12
C ARG A 569 -4.62 -37.46 -33.49
N ASP A 570 -5.14 -36.98 -34.63
CA ASP A 570 -4.82 -35.68 -35.18
C ASP A 570 -5.67 -34.55 -34.55
N ILE A 571 -5.20 -34.04 -33.42
CA ILE A 571 -5.82 -32.93 -32.69
C ILE A 571 -5.80 -31.65 -33.53
N ALA A 572 -4.78 -31.44 -34.36
CA ALA A 572 -4.65 -30.23 -35.16
C ALA A 572 -5.74 -30.16 -36.23
N LEU A 573 -6.04 -31.28 -36.89
CA LEU A 573 -7.13 -31.37 -37.86
C LEU A 573 -8.51 -31.11 -37.24
N ARG A 574 -8.72 -31.54 -35.98
CA ARG A 574 -9.93 -31.22 -35.22
C ARG A 574 -10.07 -29.71 -34.97
N GLU A 575 -9.02 -29.07 -34.45
CA GLU A 575 -9.06 -27.63 -34.15
C GLU A 575 -9.18 -26.80 -35.43
N ASP A 576 -8.51 -27.16 -36.52
CA ASP A 576 -8.65 -26.48 -37.83
C ASP A 576 -10.09 -26.56 -38.36
N PHE A 577 -10.74 -27.72 -38.22
CA PHE A 577 -12.16 -27.83 -38.57
C PHE A 577 -13.04 -26.96 -37.68
N LEU A 578 -12.83 -26.94 -36.36
CA LEU A 578 -13.62 -26.12 -35.43
C LEU A 578 -13.46 -24.62 -35.74
N GLU A 579 -12.25 -24.15 -36.04
CA GLU A 579 -11.97 -22.75 -36.34
C GLU A 579 -12.57 -22.31 -37.69
N ASN A 580 -12.60 -23.19 -38.70
CA ASN A 580 -13.03 -22.85 -40.06
C ASN A 580 -14.49 -23.22 -40.38
N SER A 581 -15.07 -24.20 -39.68
CA SER A 581 -16.42 -24.71 -40.00
C SER A 581 -17.52 -23.72 -39.59
N GLY A 582 -17.28 -22.88 -38.58
CA GLY A 582 -18.31 -22.02 -37.99
C GLY A 582 -19.41 -22.79 -37.26
N LEU A 583 -19.20 -24.08 -36.96
CA LEU A 583 -20.05 -24.87 -36.08
C LEU A 583 -19.70 -24.56 -34.62
N ASP A 584 -20.70 -24.58 -33.75
CA ASP A 584 -20.48 -24.40 -32.32
C ASP A 584 -19.64 -25.56 -31.77
N ARG A 585 -18.61 -25.25 -30.97
CA ARG A 585 -17.75 -26.26 -30.36
C ARG A 585 -18.53 -27.21 -29.46
N PHE A 586 -19.49 -26.70 -28.68
CA PHE A 586 -20.34 -27.54 -27.84
C PHE A 586 -21.16 -28.52 -28.68
N TYR A 587 -21.70 -28.03 -29.80
CA TYR A 587 -22.44 -28.85 -30.74
C TYR A 587 -21.58 -29.96 -31.35
N VAL A 588 -20.36 -29.64 -31.80
CA VAL A 588 -19.42 -30.65 -32.34
C VAL A 588 -19.00 -31.65 -31.27
N GLU A 589 -18.79 -31.21 -30.03
CA GLU A 589 -18.49 -32.11 -28.92
C GLU A 589 -19.67 -33.06 -28.60
N GLU A 590 -20.91 -32.62 -28.68
CA GLU A 590 -22.06 -33.54 -28.57
C GLU A 590 -22.10 -34.53 -29.75
N LEU A 591 -21.83 -34.10 -30.99
CA LEU A 591 -21.74 -34.98 -32.16
C LEU A 591 -20.65 -36.06 -32.03
N GLU A 592 -19.47 -35.68 -31.55
CA GLU A 592 -18.37 -36.62 -31.28
C GLU A 592 -18.77 -37.65 -30.24
N ARG A 593 -19.46 -37.21 -29.17
CA ARG A 593 -19.93 -38.11 -28.12
C ARG A 593 -20.97 -39.08 -28.67
N GLU A 594 -21.97 -38.60 -29.41
CA GLU A 594 -22.97 -39.44 -30.09
C GLU A 594 -22.29 -40.47 -31.01
N TYR A 595 -21.24 -40.07 -31.74
CA TYR A 595 -20.48 -40.98 -32.61
C TYR A 595 -19.76 -42.08 -31.84
N PHE A 596 -19.08 -41.76 -30.73
CA PHE A 596 -18.42 -42.75 -29.89
C PHE A 596 -19.42 -43.71 -29.24
N GLU A 597 -20.56 -43.20 -28.75
CA GLU A 597 -21.64 -44.02 -28.18
C GLU A 597 -22.25 -44.97 -29.23
N LEU A 598 -22.50 -44.50 -30.46
CA LEU A 598 -23.08 -45.31 -31.54
C LEU A 598 -22.14 -46.39 -32.10
N ASN A 599 -20.83 -46.17 -32.04
CA ASN A 599 -19.82 -47.09 -32.58
C ASN A 599 -19.10 -47.91 -31.48
N GLU A 600 -19.57 -47.84 -30.22
CA GLU A 600 -19.01 -48.55 -29.07
C GLU A 600 -17.49 -48.31 -28.87
N LEU A 601 -17.05 -47.06 -29.10
CA LEU A 601 -15.63 -46.66 -28.95
C LEU A 601 -15.31 -46.23 -27.51
N ASP A 602 -14.01 -46.27 -27.15
CA ASP A 602 -13.55 -45.89 -25.80
C ASP A 602 -13.64 -44.37 -25.58
N MET A 603 -14.40 -43.95 -24.57
CA MET A 603 -14.56 -42.55 -24.20
C MET A 603 -13.25 -41.90 -23.71
N ASP A 604 -12.29 -42.68 -23.22
CA ASP A 604 -10.98 -42.15 -22.81
C ASP A 604 -10.19 -41.60 -24.02
N ASP A 605 -10.30 -42.22 -25.19
CA ASP A 605 -9.69 -41.71 -26.42
C ASP A 605 -10.33 -40.38 -26.85
N LEU A 606 -11.65 -40.23 -26.68
CA LEU A 606 -12.35 -38.96 -26.93
C LEU A 606 -11.84 -37.85 -26.01
N TYR A 607 -11.64 -38.14 -24.71
CA TYR A 607 -11.08 -37.17 -23.77
C TYR A 607 -9.64 -36.77 -24.13
N GLN A 608 -8.83 -37.68 -24.71
CA GLN A 608 -7.47 -37.35 -25.17
C GLN A 608 -7.48 -36.44 -26.39
N ILE A 609 -8.38 -36.69 -27.35
CA ILE A 609 -8.54 -35.83 -28.54
C ILE A 609 -9.05 -34.43 -28.14
N ARG A 610 -9.87 -34.34 -27.10
CA ARG A 610 -10.35 -33.07 -26.52
C ARG A 610 -9.31 -32.34 -25.65
N LYS A 611 -8.33 -33.07 -25.11
CA LYS A 611 -7.30 -32.56 -24.18
C LYS A 611 -6.17 -31.76 -24.83
N GLY A 612 -6.24 -31.46 -26.13
CA GLY A 612 -5.27 -30.61 -26.86
C GLY A 612 -5.17 -29.15 -26.38
N LEU A 613 -5.41 -28.89 -25.10
CA LEU A 613 -5.65 -27.60 -24.46
C LEU A 613 -4.60 -27.25 -23.38
N ASN A 614 -3.37 -27.73 -23.52
CA ASN A 614 -2.25 -27.12 -22.80
C ASN A 614 -1.37 -26.33 -23.75
#